data_AF-A0A1H9IAC1-F1
#
_entry.id   AF-A0A1H9IAC1-F1
#
_cell.length_a   1.000
_cell.length_b   1.000
_cell.length_c   1.000
_cell.angle_alpha   90.00
_cell.angle_beta   90.00
_cell.angle_gamma   90.00
#
_symmetry.space_group_name_H-M   'P 1'
#
loop_
_entity.id
_entity.type
_entity.pdbx_description
1 polymer ?
#
loop_
_entity_poly.entity_id
_entity_poly.type
_entity_poly.pdbx_seq_one_letter_code
_entity_poly.pdbx_strand_id
1 'polypeptide(L)' 'MERLSIKTKKILKQSGWTPERKKDISSQVKYLEDKGYVVFDCVKKVLEQFGELKCIYEYNGKLDDFVIDPEEGLGI' A
#
# COMPACT_ATOMS: atom_id res chain seq x y z
N MET A 1 2.56 -10.77 -9.63
CA MET A 1 2.43 -11.19 -8.21
C MET A 1 3.33 -12.37 -7.83
N GLU A 2 3.90 -13.10 -8.79
CA GLU A 2 4.91 -14.17 -8.56
C GLU A 2 6.16 -13.70 -7.81
N ARG A 3 6.52 -12.41 -7.90
CA ARG A 3 7.75 -11.83 -7.33
C ARG A 3 7.69 -11.50 -5.83
N LEU A 4 6.58 -11.76 -5.14
CA LEU A 4 6.47 -11.51 -3.70
C LEU A 4 7.08 -12.68 -2.92
N SER A 5 7.91 -12.37 -1.92
CA SER A 5 8.47 -13.38 -1.03
C SER A 5 7.38 -14.12 -0.26
N ILE A 6 7.68 -15.34 0.21
CA ILE A 6 6.76 -16.12 1.06
C ILE A 6 6.37 -15.32 2.32
N LYS A 7 7.34 -14.63 2.94
CA LYS A 7 7.11 -13.78 4.12
C LYS A 7 6.12 -12.64 3.79
N THR A 8 6.33 -11.95 2.68
CA THR A 8 5.43 -10.87 2.23
C THR A 8 4.01 -11.38 1.98
N LYS A 9 3.87 -12.52 1.27
CA LYS A 9 2.56 -13.14 1.01
C LYS A 9 1.84 -13.51 2.31
N LYS A 10 2.56 -13.99 3.34
CA LYS A 10 1.98 -14.32 4.65
C LYS A 10 1.40 -13.08 5.34
N ILE A 11 2.16 -11.99 5.40
CA ILE A 11 1.72 -10.72 6.02
C ILE A 11 0.50 -10.16 5.28
N LEU A 12 0.56 -10.11 3.94
CA LEU A 12 -0.57 -9.65 3.14
C LEU A 12 -1.84 -10.49 3.38
N LYS A 13 -1.73 -11.82 3.42
CA LYS A 13 -2.87 -12.69 3.72
C LYS A 13 -3.47 -12.41 5.10
N GLN A 14 -2.65 -12.20 6.11
CA GLN A 14 -3.11 -11.84 7.45
C GLN A 14 -3.81 -10.46 7.46
N SER A 15 -3.44 -9.54 6.55
CA SER A 15 -4.16 -8.27 6.30
C SER A 15 -5.46 -8.43 5.50
N GLY A 16 -5.86 -9.65 5.14
CA GLY A 16 -7.05 -9.93 4.33
C GLY A 16 -6.85 -9.77 2.81
N TRP A 17 -5.60 -9.77 2.34
CA TRP A 17 -5.29 -9.72 0.91
C TRP A 17 -5.39 -11.11 0.25
N THR A 18 -5.85 -11.13 -1.00
CA THR A 18 -5.85 -12.31 -1.89
C THR A 18 -5.28 -11.94 -3.27
N PRO A 19 -4.68 -12.89 -4.02
CA PRO A 19 -4.15 -12.62 -5.35
C PRO A 19 -5.20 -12.11 -6.36
N GLU A 20 -6.46 -12.50 -6.18
CA GLU A 20 -7.59 -12.14 -7.04
C GLU A 20 -8.26 -10.83 -6.61
N ARG A 21 -7.78 -10.19 -5.53
CA ARG A 21 -8.36 -8.96 -4.99
C ARG A 21 -8.39 -7.89 -6.08
N LYS A 22 -9.57 -7.30 -6.28
CA LYS A 22 -9.76 -6.15 -7.15
C LYS A 22 -10.79 -5.23 -6.51
N LYS A 23 -10.30 -4.36 -5.63
CA LYS A 23 -11.13 -3.41 -4.89
C LYS A 23 -11.66 -2.33 -5.86
N ASP A 24 -12.89 -1.87 -5.66
CA ASP A 24 -13.34 -0.63 -6.29
C ASP A 24 -12.57 0.56 -5.70
N ILE A 25 -12.00 1.38 -6.58
CA ILE A 25 -11.17 2.54 -6.25
C ILE A 25 -11.78 3.86 -6.73
N SER A 26 -13.00 3.83 -7.28
CA SER A 26 -13.67 4.98 -7.88
C SER A 26 -13.67 6.22 -6.96
N SER A 27 -14.00 6.04 -5.69
CA SER A 27 -14.03 7.10 -4.68
C SER A 27 -12.63 7.66 -4.37
N GLN A 28 -11.61 6.80 -4.28
CA GLN A 28 -10.23 7.20 -4.00
C GLN A 28 -9.61 7.95 -5.17
N VAL A 29 -9.84 7.47 -6.40
CA VAL A 29 -9.38 8.14 -7.63
C VAL A 29 -10.00 9.51 -7.72
N LYS A 30 -11.34 9.60 -7.57
CA LYS A 30 -12.05 10.88 -7.58
C LYS A 30 -11.51 11.84 -6.54
N TYR A 31 -11.30 11.39 -5.30
CA TYR A 31 -10.73 12.22 -4.24
C TYR A 31 -9.36 12.80 -4.61
N LEU A 32 -8.47 12.00 -5.23
CA LEU A 32 -7.15 12.45 -5.65
C LEU A 32 -7.23 13.44 -6.83
N GLU A 33 -8.08 13.17 -7.81
CA GLU A 33 -8.30 14.06 -8.96
C GLU A 33 -8.93 15.39 -8.54
N ASP A 34 -9.90 15.39 -7.61
CA ASP A 34 -10.50 16.58 -7.02
C ASP A 34 -9.47 17.45 -6.25
N LYS A 35 -8.36 16.85 -5.82
CA LYS A 35 -7.22 17.54 -5.19
C LYS A 35 -6.17 18.02 -6.20
N GLY A 36 -6.38 17.79 -7.49
CA GLY A 36 -5.48 18.20 -8.58
C GLY A 36 -4.36 17.20 -8.90
N TYR A 37 -4.41 15.98 -8.36
CA TYR A 37 -3.42 14.94 -8.66
C TYR A 37 -3.79 14.16 -9.92
N VAL A 38 -2.79 13.83 -10.74
CA VAL A 38 -2.94 12.88 -11.85
C VAL A 38 -2.76 11.46 -11.31
N VAL A 39 -3.81 10.64 -11.40
CA VAL A 39 -3.76 9.24 -10.96
C VAL A 39 -3.43 8.33 -12.15
N PHE A 40 -2.16 7.95 -12.27
CA PHE A 40 -1.69 7.07 -13.33
C PHE A 40 -2.27 5.65 -13.20
N ASP A 41 -2.35 4.93 -14.34
CA ASP A 41 -2.86 3.56 -14.38
C ASP A 41 -2.06 2.58 -13.51
N CYS A 42 -0.76 2.81 -13.35
CA CYS A 42 0.06 2.02 -12.42
C CYS A 42 -0.40 2.20 -10.96
N VAL A 43 -0.74 3.42 -10.57
CA VAL A 43 -1.26 3.74 -9.23
C VAL A 43 -2.64 3.11 -9.03
N LYS A 44 -3.52 3.21 -10.05
CA LYS A 44 -4.84 2.55 -10.02
C LYS A 44 -4.71 1.05 -9.77
N LYS A 45 -3.83 0.36 -10.51
CA LYS A 45 -3.56 -1.08 -10.31
C LYS A 45 -3.05 -1.40 -8.91
N VAL A 46 -2.22 -0.54 -8.32
CA VAL A 46 -1.73 -0.70 -6.95
C VAL A 46 -2.86 -0.50 -5.94
N LEU A 47 -3.70 0.52 -6.11
CA LEU A 47 -4.85 0.77 -5.24
C LEU A 47 -5.90 -0.36 -5.31
N GLU A 48 -6.17 -0.90 -6.50
CA GLU A 48 -7.07 -2.06 -6.66
C GLU A 48 -6.58 -3.28 -5.87
N GLN A 49 -5.26 -3.50 -5.85
CA GLN A 49 -4.62 -4.66 -5.22
C GLN A 49 -4.41 -4.46 -3.71
N PHE A 50 -3.96 -3.29 -3.28
CA PHE A 50 -3.44 -3.07 -1.93
C PHE A 50 -4.15 -1.95 -1.18
N GLY A 51 -5.02 -1.19 -1.85
CA GLY A 51 -5.75 -0.09 -1.25
C GLY A 51 -6.57 -0.54 -0.04
N GLU A 52 -6.48 0.27 1.01
CA GLU A 52 -7.16 0.10 2.30
C GLU A 52 -6.85 -1.20 3.05
N LEU A 53 -5.86 -1.98 2.61
CA LEU A 53 -5.36 -3.06 3.46
C LEU A 53 -4.77 -2.47 4.73
N LYS A 54 -5.16 -3.02 5.87
CA LYS A 54 -4.55 -2.65 7.13
C LYS A 54 -3.14 -3.23 7.18
N CYS A 55 -2.15 -2.38 7.43
CA CYS A 55 -0.83 -2.86 7.79
C CYS A 55 -0.95 -3.48 9.19
N ILE A 56 -0.83 -4.80 9.26
CA ILE A 56 -0.86 -5.56 10.52
C ILE A 56 0.54 -5.72 11.13
N TYR A 57 1.51 -4.95 10.64
CA TYR A 57 2.89 -5.11 11.08
C TYR A 57 2.99 -4.78 12.57
N GLU A 58 3.41 -5.75 13.37
CA GLU A 58 3.75 -5.53 14.77
C GLU A 58 5.07 -4.77 14.83
N TYR A 59 4.99 -3.51 15.24
CA TYR A 59 6.17 -2.69 15.47
C TYR A 59 7.01 -3.30 16.59
N ASN A 60 8.17 -3.83 16.23
CA ASN A 60 9.08 -4.50 17.15
C ASN A 60 10.03 -3.53 17.87
N GLY A 61 9.73 -2.22 17.87
CA GLY A 61 10.57 -1.21 18.51
C GLY A 61 11.80 -0.77 17.71
N LYS A 62 11.94 -1.19 16.44
CA LYS A 62 13.05 -0.80 15.56
C LYS A 62 12.59 0.26 14.57
N LEU A 63 13.17 1.46 14.65
CA LEU A 63 12.84 2.60 13.78
C LEU A 63 13.10 2.29 12.29
N ASP A 64 14.08 1.45 11.99
CA ASP A 64 14.49 1.14 10.62
C ASP A 64 13.41 0.41 9.79
N ASP A 65 12.36 -0.12 10.42
CA ASP A 65 11.33 -0.90 9.73
C ASP A 65 10.34 -0.03 8.94
N PHE A 66 10.13 1.21 9.36
CA PHE A 66 9.28 2.18 8.67
C PHE A 66 9.84 3.59 8.83
N VAL A 67 10.09 4.26 7.71
CA VAL A 67 10.24 5.71 7.70
C VAL A 67 8.85 6.31 7.92
N ILE A 68 8.57 6.71 9.16
CA ILE A 68 7.30 7.36 9.53
C ILE A 68 7.38 8.87 9.23
N ASP A 69 8.58 9.45 9.36
CA ASP A 69 8.85 10.85 9.00
C ASP A 69 9.42 10.95 7.58
N PRO A 70 8.68 11.56 6.63
CA PRO A 70 9.18 11.75 5.26
C PRO A 70 10.52 12.47 5.18
N GLU A 71 10.81 13.36 6.14
CA GLU A 71 12.07 14.13 6.18
C GLU A 71 13.26 13.20 6.48
N GLU A 72 13.11 12.26 7.42
CA GLU A 72 14.14 11.24 7.73
C GLU A 72 14.42 10.31 6.53
N GLY A 73 13.40 9.95 5.74
CA GLY A 73 13.57 9.09 4.56
C GLY A 73 14.23 9.77 3.38
N LEU A 74 14.08 11.10 3.29
CA LEU A 74 14.67 11.92 2.25
C LEU A 74 16.07 12.42 2.61
N GLY A 75 16.48 12.28 3.88
CA GLY A 75 17.78 12.71 4.37
C GLY A 75 17.98 14.23 4.31
N ILE A 76 16.89 14.98 4.50
CA ILE A 76 16.83 16.45 4.48
C ILE A 76 16.81 17.04 5.89
#